data_AF-A0A7W2G031-F1
#
_entry.id   AF-A0A7W2G031-F1
#
_cell.length_a   1.000
_cell.length_b   1.000
_cell.length_c   1.000
_cell.angle_alpha   90.00
_cell.angle_beta   90.00
_cell.angle_gamma   90.00
#
_symmetry.space_group_name_H-M   'P 1'
#
loop_
_entity.id
_entity.type
_entity.pdbx_description
1 polymer ?
#
loop_
_entity_poly.entity_id
_entity_poly.type
_entity_poly.pdbx_seq_one_letter_code
_entity_poly.pdbx_strand_id
1 'polypeptide(L)'
;MKNIIFIIEDSLEISNFVRAIKLGEEVPNSIENPNFRINIIKNHKEEAGWTINPTQKSAMTHDGHTYKFDLNQITSLNEKFPFEYYYEEVIFESKEEYNTYFNKQKENNNFLFDYAPQFKYEGSFEIEFEQSEKFPNPKEISEFLYSYIDKIVSREEYRVSYIFNEKNKKNIGKSFTMTITGPKKIFKKLKIKKHKNENWQPTVEDGWFFYKK
;
A
#
# COMPACT_ATOMS: atom_id res chain seq x y z
N MET A 1 -7.33 -14.34 -20.62
CA MET A 1 -7.65 -13.01 -21.18
C MET A 1 -6.35 -12.41 -21.72
N LYS A 2 -6.37 -11.78 -22.91
CA LYS A 2 -5.21 -11.06 -23.45
C LYS A 2 -4.96 -9.85 -22.54
N ASN A 3 -3.71 -9.55 -22.19
CA ASN A 3 -3.39 -8.36 -21.38
C ASN A 3 -3.86 -7.11 -22.14
N ILE A 4 -4.77 -6.34 -21.54
CA ILE A 4 -5.26 -5.07 -22.07
C ILE A 4 -4.36 -3.98 -21.51
N ILE A 5 -3.37 -3.54 -22.29
CA ILE A 5 -2.42 -2.48 -21.92
C ILE A 5 -2.43 -1.46 -23.05
N PHE A 6 -2.78 -0.22 -22.73
CA PHE A 6 -2.82 0.89 -23.69
C PHE A 6 -2.43 2.20 -23.01
N ILE A 7 -2.00 3.18 -23.80
CA ILE A 7 -1.77 4.55 -23.34
C ILE A 7 -2.33 5.54 -24.37
N ILE A 8 -3.15 6.48 -23.92
CA ILE A 8 -3.63 7.58 -24.76
C ILE A 8 -2.97 8.84 -24.25
N GLU A 9 -2.13 9.47 -25.07
CA GLU A 9 -1.42 10.70 -24.70
C GLU A 9 -2.04 11.94 -25.36
N ASP A 10 -2.78 11.75 -26.45
CA ASP A 10 -3.47 12.84 -27.13
C ASP A 10 -4.65 13.35 -26.29
N SER A 11 -4.60 14.64 -25.94
CA SER A 11 -5.58 15.26 -25.05
C SER A 11 -7.01 15.26 -25.61
N LEU A 12 -7.19 15.30 -26.93
CA LEU A 12 -8.49 15.27 -27.58
C LEU A 12 -9.06 13.85 -27.53
N GLU A 13 -8.25 12.83 -27.83
CA GLU A 13 -8.60 11.41 -27.70
C GLU A 13 -8.92 11.03 -26.26
N ILE A 14 -8.17 11.52 -25.27
CA ILE A 14 -8.49 11.34 -23.84
C ILE A 14 -9.85 11.96 -23.53
N SER A 15 -10.08 13.23 -23.90
CA SER A 15 -11.36 13.91 -23.67
C SER A 15 -12.53 13.19 -24.33
N ASN A 16 -12.34 12.69 -25.55
CA ASN A 16 -13.32 11.91 -26.27
C ASN A 16 -13.61 10.58 -25.57
N PHE A 17 -12.58 9.86 -25.13
CA PHE A 17 -12.73 8.62 -24.37
C PHE A 17 -13.52 8.84 -23.07
N VAL A 18 -13.14 9.84 -22.27
CA VAL A 18 -13.81 10.17 -21.01
C VAL A 18 -15.28 10.54 -21.20
N ARG A 19 -15.62 11.22 -22.30
CA ARG A 19 -17.02 11.53 -22.63
C ARG A 19 -17.79 10.32 -23.18
N ALA A 20 -17.09 9.39 -23.80
CA ALA A 20 -17.69 8.22 -24.45
C ALA A 20 -17.92 7.06 -23.48
N ILE A 21 -17.14 6.97 -22.39
CA ILE A 21 -17.27 5.90 -21.40
C ILE A 21 -18.64 6.00 -20.72
N LYS A 22 -19.37 4.88 -20.72
CA LYS A 22 -20.71 4.78 -20.13
C LYS A 22 -20.70 3.73 -19.04
N LEU A 23 -21.20 4.14 -17.88
CA LEU A 23 -21.54 3.27 -16.76
C LEU A 23 -23.02 2.90 -16.88
N GLY A 24 -23.33 1.64 -16.61
CA GLY A 24 -24.71 1.16 -16.53
C GLY A 24 -25.30 1.40 -15.13
N GLU A 25 -26.32 0.61 -14.79
CA GLU A 25 -26.90 0.63 -13.44
C GLU A 25 -25.88 0.24 -12.37
N GLU A 26 -26.05 0.81 -11.18
CA GLU A 26 -25.28 0.45 -9.99
C GLU A 26 -25.53 -1.03 -9.63
N VAL A 27 -24.47 -1.71 -9.21
CA VAL A 27 -24.48 -3.10 -8.76
C VAL A 27 -23.74 -3.21 -7.43
N PRO A 28 -23.96 -4.28 -6.65
CA PRO A 28 -23.24 -4.47 -5.40
C PRO A 28 -21.73 -4.41 -5.59
N ASN A 29 -21.04 -3.78 -4.65
CA ASN A 29 -19.59 -3.67 -4.69
C ASN A 29 -18.94 -5.06 -4.74
N SER A 30 -18.07 -5.23 -5.73
CA SER A 30 -17.39 -6.48 -5.98
C SER A 30 -15.99 -6.20 -6.48
N ILE A 31 -15.04 -6.98 -5.98
CA ILE A 31 -13.64 -6.94 -6.41
C ILE A 31 -13.33 -8.33 -6.95
N GLU A 32 -12.78 -8.39 -8.16
CA GLU A 32 -12.21 -9.62 -8.70
C GLU A 32 -10.69 -9.56 -8.78
N ASN A 33 -10.07 -10.74 -8.83
CA ASN A 33 -8.65 -10.90 -9.10
C ASN A 33 -8.51 -11.99 -10.18
N PRO A 34 -8.00 -11.68 -11.39
CA PRO A 34 -7.41 -10.41 -11.81
C PRO A 34 -8.44 -9.33 -12.19
N ASN A 35 -8.26 -8.11 -11.68
CA ASN A 35 -8.87 -6.89 -12.23
C ASN A 35 -7.83 -6.11 -13.04
N PHE A 36 -8.26 -5.09 -13.80
CA PHE A 36 -7.33 -4.11 -14.36
C PHE A 36 -7.84 -2.69 -14.11
N ARG A 37 -6.92 -1.73 -14.07
CA ARG A 37 -7.20 -0.35 -13.71
C ARG A 37 -7.02 0.58 -14.90
N ILE A 38 -7.95 1.50 -15.08
CA ILE A 38 -7.83 2.62 -16.02
C ILE A 38 -7.61 3.88 -15.17
N ASN A 39 -6.48 4.55 -15.36
CA ASN A 39 -6.14 5.77 -14.63
C ASN A 39 -6.08 6.95 -15.61
N ILE A 40 -6.58 8.10 -15.17
CA ILE A 40 -6.36 9.39 -15.83
C ILE A 40 -5.32 10.12 -15.01
N ILE A 41 -4.19 10.43 -15.64
CA ILE A 41 -3.07 11.08 -14.97
C ILE A 41 -2.86 12.47 -15.55
N LYS A 42 -2.67 13.46 -14.68
CA LYS A 42 -2.29 14.83 -15.04
C LYS A 42 -1.17 15.30 -14.12
N ASN A 43 -0.11 15.87 -14.66
CA ASN A 43 1.05 16.35 -13.88
C ASN A 43 1.60 15.29 -12.90
N HIS A 44 1.72 14.04 -13.36
CA HIS A 44 2.16 12.88 -12.55
C HIS A 44 1.27 12.56 -11.33
N LYS A 45 -0.02 12.94 -11.36
CA LYS A 45 -1.01 12.59 -10.34
C LYS A 45 -2.25 11.96 -10.96
N GLU A 46 -2.83 10.98 -10.28
CA GLU A 46 -4.11 10.40 -10.67
C GLU A 46 -5.25 11.39 -10.38
N GLU A 47 -6.00 11.74 -11.42
CA GLU A 47 -7.17 12.63 -11.34
C GLU A 47 -8.48 11.85 -11.27
N ALA A 48 -8.52 10.67 -11.90
CA ALA A 48 -9.65 9.75 -11.87
C ALA A 48 -9.19 8.33 -12.18
N GLY A 49 -9.97 7.34 -11.73
CA GLY A 49 -9.69 5.95 -11.99
C GLY A 49 -10.93 5.07 -11.99
N TRP A 50 -10.83 3.95 -12.70
CA TRP A 50 -11.77 2.84 -12.69
C TRP A 50 -11.03 1.54 -12.43
N THR A 51 -11.53 0.75 -11.49
CA THR A 51 -11.14 -0.66 -11.34
C THR A 51 -12.16 -1.50 -12.10
N ILE A 52 -11.74 -2.09 -13.21
CA ILE A 52 -12.61 -2.91 -14.05
C ILE A 52 -12.51 -4.37 -13.62
N ASN A 53 -13.68 -4.96 -13.36
CA ASN A 53 -13.86 -6.37 -13.05
C ASN A 53 -14.39 -7.08 -14.31
N PRO A 54 -13.52 -7.58 -15.22
CA PRO A 54 -13.95 -8.14 -16.48
C PRO A 54 -14.92 -9.34 -16.39
N THR A 55 -14.75 -10.24 -15.43
CA THR A 55 -15.63 -11.40 -15.27
C THR A 55 -17.01 -10.99 -14.79
N GLN A 56 -17.05 -10.03 -13.87
CA GLN A 56 -18.28 -9.46 -13.31
C GLN A 56 -18.94 -8.43 -14.24
N LYS A 57 -18.24 -8.00 -15.30
CA LYS A 57 -18.67 -6.95 -16.24
C LYS A 57 -19.08 -5.68 -15.50
N SER A 58 -18.22 -5.25 -14.57
CA SER A 58 -18.45 -4.09 -13.73
C SER A 58 -17.21 -3.21 -13.61
N ALA A 59 -17.41 -1.96 -13.19
CA ALA A 59 -16.36 -0.99 -12.92
C ALA A 59 -16.64 -0.33 -11.57
N MET A 60 -15.68 -0.39 -10.66
CA MET A 60 -15.68 0.40 -9.44
C MET A 60 -15.04 1.76 -9.74
N THR A 61 -15.73 2.83 -9.36
CA THR A 61 -15.33 4.21 -9.61
C THR A 61 -14.78 4.89 -8.37
N HIS A 62 -14.21 6.08 -8.56
CA HIS A 62 -13.66 6.93 -7.49
C HIS A 62 -14.71 7.40 -6.46
N ASP A 63 -16.00 7.26 -6.74
CA ASP A 63 -17.10 7.52 -5.79
C ASP A 63 -17.32 6.38 -4.78
N GLY A 64 -16.62 5.25 -4.93
CA GLY A 64 -16.73 4.08 -4.06
C GLY A 64 -17.88 3.12 -4.41
N HIS A 65 -18.59 3.38 -5.50
CA HIS A 65 -19.68 2.54 -6.00
C HIS A 65 -19.23 1.71 -7.22
N THR A 66 -19.97 0.64 -7.51
CA THR A 66 -19.70 -0.26 -8.62
C THR A 66 -20.87 -0.23 -9.60
N TYR A 67 -20.57 -0.14 -10.89
CA TYR A 67 -21.59 -0.04 -11.94
C TYR A 67 -21.36 -1.11 -13.00
N LYS A 68 -22.41 -1.51 -13.72
CA LYS A 68 -22.25 -2.35 -14.92
C LYS A 68 -21.34 -1.66 -15.94
N PHE A 69 -20.46 -2.43 -16.57
CA PHE A 69 -19.47 -1.92 -17.50
C PHE A 69 -19.35 -2.83 -18.73
N ASP A 70 -19.49 -2.24 -19.92
CA ASP A 70 -19.22 -2.94 -21.18
C ASP A 70 -17.72 -2.87 -21.52
N LEU A 71 -17.04 -4.01 -21.44
CA LEU A 71 -15.62 -4.15 -21.78
C LEU A 71 -15.32 -3.81 -23.24
N ASN A 72 -16.29 -3.91 -24.14
CA ASN A 72 -16.07 -3.56 -25.55
C ASN A 72 -15.70 -2.07 -25.72
N GLN A 73 -16.08 -1.20 -24.76
CA GLN A 73 -15.72 0.22 -24.75
C GLN A 73 -14.21 0.47 -24.69
N ILE A 74 -13.43 -0.50 -24.22
CA ILE A 74 -11.99 -0.35 -24.01
C ILE A 74 -11.15 -1.39 -24.76
N THR A 75 -11.77 -2.44 -25.28
CA THR A 75 -11.03 -3.53 -25.94
C THR A 75 -10.34 -3.02 -27.21
N SER A 76 -10.99 -2.09 -27.94
CA SER A 76 -10.43 -1.42 -29.10
C SER A 76 -9.29 -0.44 -28.78
N LEU A 77 -9.16 0.01 -27.53
CA LEU A 77 -8.12 0.95 -27.13
C LEU A 77 -6.73 0.30 -27.14
N ASN A 78 -6.64 -0.98 -26.75
CA ASN A 78 -5.38 -1.73 -26.87
C ASN A 78 -4.96 -1.90 -28.34
N GLU A 79 -5.91 -2.05 -29.26
CA GLU A 79 -5.60 -2.16 -30.69
C GLU A 79 -5.19 -0.82 -31.30
N LYS A 80 -5.87 0.27 -30.92
CA LYS A 80 -5.60 1.62 -31.45
C LYS A 80 -4.37 2.26 -30.80
N PHE A 81 -4.13 1.97 -29.53
CA PHE A 81 -3.11 2.61 -28.71
C PHE A 81 -2.30 1.57 -27.92
N PRO A 82 -1.68 0.58 -28.59
CA PRO A 82 -0.92 -0.47 -27.91
C PRO A 82 0.20 0.16 -27.10
N PHE A 83 0.43 -0.37 -25.90
CA PHE A 83 1.45 0.16 -25.01
C PHE A 83 2.28 -0.94 -24.38
N GLU A 84 3.60 -0.74 -24.42
CA GLU A 84 4.56 -1.56 -23.68
C GLU A 84 5.24 -0.70 -22.63
N TYR A 85 5.34 -1.24 -21.42
CA TYR A 85 6.04 -0.62 -20.32
C TYR A 85 6.94 -1.62 -19.62
N TYR A 86 7.88 -1.10 -18.86
CA TYR A 86 8.58 -1.85 -17.83
C TYR A 86 8.45 -1.12 -16.50
N TYR A 87 8.73 -1.82 -15.41
CA TYR A 87 8.77 -1.22 -14.08
C TYR A 87 10.02 -1.64 -13.34
N GLU A 88 10.46 -0.78 -12.43
CA GLU A 88 11.57 -1.02 -11.52
C GLU A 88 11.05 -0.92 -10.09
N GLU A 89 11.42 -1.90 -9.25
CA GLU A 89 11.21 -1.86 -7.82
C GLU A 89 12.47 -1.32 -7.14
N VAL A 90 12.32 -0.28 -6.32
CA VAL A 90 13.43 0.38 -5.64
C VAL A 90 13.11 0.47 -4.15
N ILE A 91 14.05 0.05 -3.31
CA ILE A 91 13.92 0.08 -1.86
C ILE A 91 14.52 1.39 -1.34
N PHE A 92 13.81 2.04 -0.43
CA PHE A 92 14.21 3.30 0.18
C PHE A 92 14.25 3.18 1.71
N GLU A 93 15.25 3.82 2.33
CA GLU A 93 15.40 3.88 3.79
C GLU A 93 14.72 5.10 4.40
N SER A 94 14.32 6.07 3.57
CA SER A 94 13.67 7.30 4.02
C SER A 94 12.81 7.96 2.96
N LYS A 95 11.87 8.79 3.41
CA LYS A 95 11.04 9.63 2.53
C LYS A 95 11.89 10.63 1.74
N GLU A 96 12.95 11.15 2.34
CA GLU A 96 13.89 12.07 1.72
C GLU A 96 14.64 11.41 0.53
N GLU A 97 15.10 10.17 0.72
CA GLU A 97 15.74 9.38 -0.33
C GLU A 97 14.77 9.10 -1.49
N TYR A 98 13.56 8.64 -1.18
CA TYR A 98 12.50 8.46 -2.16
C TYR A 98 12.22 9.75 -2.96
N ASN A 99 12.04 10.88 -2.28
CA ASN A 99 11.75 12.17 -2.95
C ASN A 99 12.90 12.58 -3.88
N THR A 100 14.14 12.33 -3.48
CA THR A 100 15.32 12.61 -4.30
C THR A 100 15.32 11.75 -5.56
N TYR A 101 15.08 10.45 -5.42
CA TYR A 101 14.98 9.53 -6.55
C TYR A 101 13.80 9.90 -7.47
N PHE A 102 12.61 10.14 -6.92
CA PHE A 102 11.40 10.51 -7.66
C PHE A 102 11.59 11.80 -8.48
N ASN A 103 12.23 12.82 -7.90
CA ASN A 103 12.49 14.07 -8.62
C ASN A 103 13.44 13.86 -9.80
N LYS A 104 14.41 12.96 -9.69
CA LYS A 104 15.27 12.57 -10.82
C LYS A 104 14.47 11.86 -11.92
N GLN A 105 13.52 11.00 -11.57
CA GLN A 105 12.72 10.29 -12.57
C GLN A 105 11.80 11.22 -13.38
N LYS A 106 11.37 12.36 -12.83
CA LYS A 106 10.60 13.35 -13.59
C LYS A 106 11.36 13.96 -14.77
N GLU A 107 12.69 13.91 -14.75
CA GLU A 107 13.54 14.37 -15.85
C GLU A 107 13.69 13.30 -16.96
N ASN A 108 13.25 12.06 -16.70
CA ASN A 108 13.27 10.97 -17.67
C ASN A 108 12.01 11.01 -18.55
N ASN A 109 12.18 11.24 -19.86
CA ASN A 109 11.08 11.30 -20.82
C ASN A 109 10.25 10.01 -20.93
N ASN A 110 10.80 8.87 -20.49
CA ASN A 110 10.08 7.60 -20.47
C ASN A 110 9.33 7.37 -19.16
N PHE A 111 9.57 8.16 -18.10
CA PHE A 111 8.89 7.99 -16.83
C PHE A 111 7.40 8.31 -16.93
N LEU A 112 6.56 7.41 -16.43
CA LEU A 112 5.10 7.54 -16.44
C LEU A 112 4.59 8.03 -15.09
N PHE A 113 4.72 7.18 -14.08
CA PHE A 113 4.25 7.39 -12.71
C PHE A 113 4.94 6.39 -11.77
N ASP A 114 4.71 6.55 -10.48
CA ASP A 114 5.16 5.64 -9.45
C ASP A 114 4.02 5.20 -8.52
N TYR A 115 4.20 4.06 -7.85
CA TYR A 115 3.51 3.76 -6.61
C TYR A 115 4.42 4.12 -5.45
N ALA A 116 4.12 5.25 -4.82
CA ALA A 116 4.93 5.83 -3.76
C ALA A 116 4.87 4.99 -2.47
N PRO A 117 6.02 4.79 -1.80
CA PRO A 117 6.04 4.31 -0.42
C PRO A 117 5.32 5.31 0.50
N GLN A 118 4.73 4.80 1.58
CA GLN A 118 3.93 5.57 2.53
C GLN A 118 4.78 6.19 3.65
N PHE A 119 5.87 5.52 4.05
CA PHE A 119 6.72 5.85 5.19
C PHE A 119 5.92 6.19 6.46
N LYS A 120 4.91 5.37 6.77
CA LYS A 120 3.98 5.66 7.87
C LYS A 120 4.68 5.64 9.24
N TYR A 121 5.66 4.76 9.42
CA TYR A 121 6.37 4.59 10.68
C TYR A 121 7.88 4.59 10.45
N GLU A 122 8.64 5.13 11.40
CA GLU A 122 10.12 5.21 11.32
C GLU A 122 10.79 3.84 11.43
N GLY A 123 10.19 2.90 12.16
CA GLY A 123 10.74 1.57 12.33
C GLY A 123 9.91 0.69 13.25
N SER A 124 10.51 -0.44 13.62
CA SER A 124 9.92 -1.36 14.58
C SER A 124 10.96 -1.92 15.54
N PHE A 125 10.49 -2.44 16.67
CA PHE A 125 11.30 -3.13 17.65
C PHE A 125 10.47 -4.17 18.40
N GLU A 126 11.15 -5.01 19.16
CA GLU A 126 10.54 -6.14 19.86
C GLU A 126 10.60 -5.97 21.38
N ILE A 127 9.58 -6.51 22.06
CA ILE A 127 9.61 -6.76 23.50
C ILE A 127 9.08 -8.16 23.76
N GLU A 128 9.83 -8.95 24.52
CA GLU A 128 9.43 -10.29 24.93
C GLU A 128 8.76 -10.29 26.31
N PHE A 129 7.69 -11.07 26.42
CA PHE A 129 6.92 -11.29 27.63
C PHE A 129 6.79 -12.78 27.89
N GLU A 130 7.14 -13.22 29.11
CA GLU A 130 6.85 -14.59 29.55
C GLU A 130 5.34 -14.82 29.65
N GLN A 131 4.89 -15.97 29.18
CA GLN A 131 3.51 -16.39 29.35
C GLN A 131 3.24 -16.64 30.84
N SER A 132 2.18 -16.00 31.35
CA SER A 132 1.80 -16.04 32.76
C SER A 132 0.31 -15.77 32.92
N GLU A 133 -0.22 -15.86 34.14
CA GLU A 133 -1.61 -15.45 34.41
C GLU A 133 -1.89 -13.98 34.05
N LYS A 134 -0.88 -13.11 34.20
CA LYS A 134 -0.98 -11.70 33.83
C LYS A 134 -0.91 -11.48 32.31
N PHE A 135 -0.13 -12.32 31.63
CA PHE A 135 0.07 -12.25 30.17
C PHE A 135 -0.28 -13.59 29.54
N PRO A 136 -1.58 -13.98 29.56
CA PRO A 136 -2.00 -15.29 29.07
C PRO A 136 -1.99 -15.36 27.54
N ASN A 137 -2.05 -14.22 26.86
CA ASN A 137 -2.10 -14.12 25.41
C ASN A 137 -1.58 -12.75 24.90
N PRO A 138 -1.30 -12.60 23.60
CA PRO A 138 -0.83 -11.35 23.01
C PRO A 138 -1.77 -10.15 23.11
N LYS A 139 -3.08 -10.37 23.25
CA LYS A 139 -4.05 -9.28 23.37
C LYS A 139 -3.87 -8.54 24.70
N GLU A 140 -3.78 -9.28 25.80
CA GLU A 140 -3.53 -8.70 27.14
C GLU A 140 -2.20 -7.93 27.19
N ILE A 141 -1.16 -8.46 26.54
CA ILE A 141 0.13 -7.77 26.43
C ILE A 141 -0.02 -6.48 25.60
N SER A 142 -0.81 -6.51 24.53
CA SER A 142 -1.06 -5.31 23.71
C SER A 142 -1.73 -4.21 24.53
N GLU A 143 -2.81 -4.53 25.25
CA GLU A 143 -3.51 -3.60 26.14
C GLU A 143 -2.60 -3.06 27.27
N PHE A 144 -1.73 -3.92 27.80
CA PHE A 144 -0.70 -3.48 28.74
C PHE A 144 0.26 -2.48 28.10
N LEU A 145 0.87 -2.80 26.95
CA LEU A 145 1.81 -1.93 26.23
C LEU A 145 1.20 -0.59 25.85
N TYR A 146 -0.06 -0.61 25.42
CA TYR A 146 -0.88 0.54 25.10
C TYR A 146 -0.90 1.58 26.22
N SER A 147 -1.12 1.15 27.46
CA SER A 147 -1.14 2.05 28.62
C SER A 147 0.20 2.77 28.91
N TYR A 148 1.31 2.25 28.38
CA TYR A 148 2.65 2.85 28.52
C TYR A 148 3.02 3.70 27.31
N ILE A 149 2.75 3.23 26.09
CA ILE A 149 3.14 3.91 24.86
C ILE A 149 2.30 5.17 24.63
N ASP A 150 1.02 5.16 25.02
CA ASP A 150 0.15 6.33 24.94
C ASP A 150 0.64 7.54 25.76
N LYS A 151 1.52 7.30 26.74
CA LYS A 151 2.17 8.38 27.52
C LYS A 151 3.35 9.01 26.77
N ILE A 152 3.77 8.44 25.65
CA ILE A 152 4.93 8.87 24.86
C ILE A 152 4.47 9.47 23.54
N VAL A 153 3.47 8.86 22.90
CA VAL A 153 2.94 9.21 21.58
C VAL A 153 1.43 9.00 21.53
N SER A 154 0.76 9.59 20.55
CA SER A 154 -0.67 9.33 20.30
C SER A 154 -0.91 7.95 19.69
N ARG A 155 -2.14 7.44 19.82
CA ARG A 155 -2.55 6.10 19.37
C ARG A 155 -2.33 5.85 17.88
N GLU A 156 -2.47 6.88 17.05
CA GLU A 156 -2.35 6.82 15.60
C GLU A 156 -0.89 6.76 15.10
N GLU A 157 0.06 7.15 15.95
CA GLU A 157 1.50 7.17 15.62
C GLU A 157 2.17 5.80 15.73
N TYR A 158 1.48 4.77 16.22
CA TYR A 158 2.10 3.45 16.43
C TYR A 158 1.12 2.29 16.30
N ARG A 159 1.69 1.10 16.16
CA ARG A 159 0.98 -0.18 16.21
C ARG A 159 1.72 -1.14 17.12
N VAL A 160 0.96 -1.92 17.89
CA VAL A 160 1.48 -3.12 18.56
C VAL A 160 0.85 -4.32 17.88
N SER A 161 1.67 -5.32 17.57
CA SER A 161 1.23 -6.53 16.90
C SER A 161 2.01 -7.74 17.37
N TYR A 162 1.40 -8.91 17.25
CA TYR A 162 2.07 -10.19 17.40
C TYR A 162 2.23 -10.80 16.01
N ILE A 163 3.48 -11.10 15.64
CA ILE A 163 3.81 -11.70 14.35
C ILE A 163 4.16 -13.17 14.60
N PHE A 164 3.43 -14.09 13.96
CA PHE A 164 3.72 -15.52 14.06
C PHE A 164 4.92 -15.90 13.18
N ASN A 165 6.12 -15.55 13.64
CA ASN A 165 7.40 -15.85 13.00
C ASN A 165 8.09 -17.07 13.63
N GLU A 166 9.25 -17.47 13.10
CA GLU A 166 10.00 -18.63 13.60
C GLU A 166 10.42 -18.50 15.08
N LYS A 167 10.69 -17.27 15.58
CA LYS A 167 10.99 -17.04 17.00
C LYS A 167 9.78 -17.36 17.87
N ASN A 168 8.64 -16.76 17.58
CA ASN A 168 7.40 -16.97 18.33
C ASN A 168 6.88 -18.41 18.20
N LYS A 169 7.06 -19.05 17.04
CA LYS A 169 6.73 -20.47 16.83
C LYS A 169 7.57 -21.40 17.70
N LYS A 170 8.86 -21.11 17.89
CA LYS A 170 9.75 -21.89 18.79
C LYS A 170 9.43 -21.68 20.28
N ASN A 171 8.80 -20.56 20.63
CA ASN A 171 8.49 -20.17 22.01
C ASN A 171 7.02 -20.39 22.41
N ILE A 172 6.25 -21.13 21.61
CA ILE A 172 4.85 -21.48 21.93
C ILE A 172 4.76 -22.06 23.35
N GLY A 173 3.84 -21.52 24.14
CA GLY A 173 3.62 -21.95 25.53
C GLY A 173 4.60 -21.38 26.56
N LYS A 174 5.59 -20.56 26.14
CA LYS A 174 6.64 -20.03 27.02
C LYS A 174 6.67 -18.51 27.04
N SER A 175 6.71 -17.88 25.87
CA SER A 175 6.78 -16.42 25.76
C SER A 175 6.11 -15.92 24.48
N PHE A 176 5.76 -14.63 24.51
CA PHE A 176 5.25 -13.89 23.37
C PHE A 176 6.19 -12.71 23.10
N THR A 177 6.73 -12.65 21.88
CA THR A 177 7.43 -11.46 21.40
C THR A 177 6.46 -10.57 20.64
N MET A 178 6.25 -9.37 21.16
CA MET A 178 5.42 -8.34 20.56
C MET A 178 6.28 -7.41 19.70
N THR A 179 5.79 -7.05 18.53
CA THR A 179 6.40 -6.07 17.64
C THR A 179 5.69 -4.73 17.78
N ILE A 180 6.44 -3.68 18.10
CA ILE A 180 5.98 -2.31 18.19
C ILE A 180 6.51 -1.56 16.98
N THR A 181 5.63 -1.09 16.12
CA THR A 181 5.97 -0.28 14.93
C THR A 181 5.57 1.16 15.19
N GLY A 182 6.46 2.11 14.94
CA GLY A 182 6.21 3.52 15.23
C GLY A 182 7.49 4.36 15.23
N PRO A 183 7.44 5.59 15.74
CA PRO A 183 8.60 6.47 15.81
C PRO A 183 9.63 5.97 16.84
N LYS A 184 10.92 6.18 16.55
CA LYS A 184 12.06 5.75 17.37
C LYS A 184 12.08 6.35 18.77
N LYS A 185 11.32 7.43 19.00
CA LYS A 185 11.09 7.99 20.34
C LYS A 185 10.47 6.96 21.30
N ILE A 186 9.62 6.05 20.81
CA ILE A 186 9.03 4.98 21.64
C ILE A 186 10.14 4.04 22.11
N PHE A 187 10.97 3.54 21.18
CA PHE A 187 12.09 2.66 21.50
C PHE A 187 13.04 3.25 22.54
N LYS A 188 13.36 4.56 22.43
CA LYS A 188 14.26 5.25 23.36
C LYS A 188 13.63 5.47 24.75
N LYS A 189 12.36 5.89 24.80
CA LYS A 189 11.68 6.38 26.02
C LYS A 189 10.89 5.30 26.77
N LEU A 190 10.41 4.26 26.09
CA LEU A 190 9.60 3.22 26.71
C LEU A 190 10.46 2.43 27.71
N LYS A 191 10.08 2.50 28.99
CA LYS A 191 10.71 1.75 30.08
C LYS A 191 9.64 0.93 30.79
N ILE A 192 9.77 -0.39 30.71
CA ILE A 192 8.89 -1.33 31.38
C ILE A 192 9.76 -2.19 32.29
N LYS A 193 9.40 -2.27 33.57
CA LYS A 193 10.18 -3.01 34.58
C LYS A 193 10.36 -4.46 34.13
N LYS A 194 11.62 -4.94 34.11
CA LYS A 194 12.04 -6.30 33.68
C LYS A 194 11.86 -6.62 32.19
N HIS A 195 11.49 -5.67 31.34
CA HIS A 195 11.40 -5.88 29.90
C HIS A 195 12.37 -4.95 29.17
N LYS A 196 12.95 -5.44 28.07
CA LYS A 196 13.88 -4.69 27.23
C LYS A 196 13.25 -4.44 25.87
N ASN A 197 13.55 -3.27 25.31
CA ASN A 197 13.27 -2.98 23.92
C ASN A 197 14.47 -3.52 23.13
N GLU A 198 14.22 -4.42 22.20
CA GLU A 198 15.25 -5.15 21.46
C GLU A 198 15.06 -4.97 19.95
N ASN A 199 16.12 -5.22 19.18
CA ASN A 199 16.06 -5.34 17.72
C ASN A 199 15.38 -4.15 17.02
N TRP A 200 15.80 -2.90 17.33
CA TRP A 200 15.35 -1.76 16.53
C TRP A 200 15.74 -1.94 15.07
N GLN A 201 14.75 -1.92 14.19
CA GLN A 201 14.90 -1.99 12.75
C GLN A 201 14.24 -0.76 12.13
N PRO A 202 14.97 0.08 11.37
CA PRO A 202 14.34 1.15 10.60
C PRO A 202 13.39 0.55 9.55
N THR A 203 12.32 1.27 9.24
CA THR A 203 11.43 0.89 8.14
C THR A 203 12.19 1.09 6.83
N VAL A 204 12.13 0.09 5.97
CA VAL A 204 12.45 0.22 4.55
C VAL A 204 11.16 -0.02 3.78
N GLU A 205 10.92 0.78 2.74
CA GLU A 205 9.73 0.65 1.90
C GLU A 205 10.14 0.64 0.43
N ASP A 206 9.45 -0.17 -0.37
CA ASP A 206 9.61 -0.24 -1.80
C ASP A 206 8.72 0.80 -2.51
N GLY A 207 9.28 1.41 -3.55
CA GLY A 207 8.53 2.18 -4.54
C GLY A 207 8.64 1.52 -5.91
N TRP A 208 7.55 1.56 -6.67
CA TRP A 208 7.48 0.95 -7.99
C TRP A 208 7.40 2.04 -9.05
N PHE A 209 8.38 2.11 -9.94
CA PHE A 209 8.48 3.16 -10.96
C PHE A 209 8.19 2.57 -12.34
N PHE A 210 7.28 3.19 -13.08
CA PHE A 210 6.81 2.68 -14.37
C PHE A 210 7.33 3.56 -15.51
N TYR A 211 7.80 2.93 -16.57
CA TYR A 211 8.44 3.58 -17.71
C TYR A 211 7.92 3.04 -19.04
N LYS A 212 7.85 3.91 -20.04
CA LYS A 212 7.71 3.53 -21.44
C LYS A 212 8.90 2.68 -21.86
N LYS A 213 8.62 1.62 -22.60
CA LYS A 213 9.66 0.79 -23.22
C LYS A 213 10.19 1.41 -24.51
#